data_AF-A0AAD3QXS2-F1
#
_entry.id   AF-A0AAD3QXS2-F1
#
_cell.length_a   1.000
_cell.length_b   1.000
_cell.length_c   1.000
_cell.angle_alpha   90.00
_cell.angle_beta   90.00
_cell.angle_gamma   90.00
#
_symmetry.space_group_name_H-M   'P 1'
#
loop_
_entity.id
_entity.type
_entity.pdbx_description
1 polymer ?
#
loop_
_entity_poly.entity_id
_entity_poly.type
_entity_poly.pdbx_seq_one_letter_code
_entity_poly.pdbx_strand_id
1 'polypeptide(L)'
;MKDTVHLTVILLALFNRLCLVSTWRTLRTLPRMFLDRSLPRKINLRLTSSASHGVSLPHHLTQRSSHKHEHHAWVAHAGKRELSLASFQKGKQKGFKKEGPEVLAATHTHTLSLPPVPLPLLVVACCSESRLVWTSPTSRLLGLEMQTPQRGAPNLLLILLCPVLLAVGWAAVESQALYELEKEPAYWDAQARATLDAALKLHPRNHRAKNIILFLGDGMGVSTVSAARILRGQMEGASGEETVLAMDTFPYVALSKTYSVDKQVADSASTATAYHCGVKANAKTVGLSANAVAYECNTTFGNEVYSVLRRAKAQGKSVGIVTTTRVQHASPAAAYAHSVSRSWYSDADLPSSARRQGCVDIATQMVTNVDIDVILGGGRMYMTPKGTPDPEYPTSNSRKGDRKDRRNLIDVWLNAKPNKRSHYVWHRKEFDEINPKTTDRLMGLFEPKDMRFEVFRNSTRDPSIVEMTEKAIQILSKNPKGYFLFVED
;
A
#
# COMPACT_ATOMS: atom_id res chain seq x y z
N MET A 1 20.72 -33.34 6.86
CA MET A 1 20.95 -31.90 7.07
C MET A 1 19.60 -31.20 7.07
N LYS A 2 19.37 -30.18 7.90
CA LYS A 2 18.12 -29.39 7.92
C LYS A 2 18.40 -28.02 7.32
N ASP A 3 17.88 -27.75 6.13
CA ASP A 3 18.11 -26.48 5.43
C ASP A 3 17.15 -25.41 5.96
N THR A 4 17.60 -24.61 6.92
CA THR A 4 16.81 -23.50 7.47
C THR A 4 16.72 -22.37 6.44
N VAL A 5 15.60 -22.31 5.70
CA VAL A 5 15.33 -21.28 4.69
C VAL A 5 15.12 -19.92 5.36
N HIS A 6 16.22 -19.19 5.61
CA HIS A 6 16.16 -17.87 6.20
C HIS A 6 15.75 -16.80 5.18
N LEU A 7 14.49 -16.40 5.27
CA LEU A 7 13.94 -15.27 4.55
C LEU A 7 14.67 -13.97 4.92
N THR A 8 14.70 -13.03 3.97
CA THR A 8 15.06 -11.63 4.23
C THR A 8 13.93 -10.79 3.66
N VAL A 9 13.22 -10.12 4.54
CA VAL A 9 11.99 -9.38 4.25
C VAL A 9 12.24 -7.90 4.48
N ILE A 10 11.73 -7.07 3.58
CA ILE A 10 11.60 -5.63 3.78
C ILE A 10 10.12 -5.36 4.07
N LEU A 11 9.84 -4.53 5.05
CA LEU A 11 8.49 -4.06 5.40
C LEU A 11 8.50 -2.53 5.34
N LEU A 12 7.50 -1.92 4.71
CA LEU A 12 7.27 -0.47 4.82
C LEU A 12 5.91 -0.19 5.48
N ALA A 13 5.97 0.46 6.63
CA ALA A 13 4.84 1.20 7.20
C ALA A 13 4.72 2.57 6.52
N LEU A 14 3.52 2.96 6.12
CA LEU A 14 3.25 4.27 5.51
C LEU A 14 2.26 5.08 6.36
N PHE A 15 2.63 6.33 6.64
CA PHE A 15 1.86 7.24 7.47
C PHE A 15 1.10 8.27 6.64
N ASN A 16 -0.19 8.43 6.93
CA ASN A 16 -0.95 9.65 6.67
C ASN A 16 -1.59 10.12 7.99
N ARG A 17 -1.39 11.39 8.36
CA ARG A 17 -2.07 12.02 9.50
C ARG A 17 -3.31 12.77 9.01
N LEU A 18 -4.45 12.48 9.64
CA LEU A 18 -5.55 13.44 9.73
C LEU A 18 -5.12 14.60 10.63
N CYS A 19 -5.45 15.83 10.24
CA CYS A 19 -5.22 17.03 11.04
C CYS A 19 -6.57 17.60 11.51
N LEU A 20 -6.82 17.54 12.82
CA LEU A 20 -7.79 18.42 13.47
C LEU A 20 -7.13 19.78 13.70
N VAL A 21 -7.72 20.84 13.14
CA VAL A 21 -7.25 22.22 13.33
C VAL A 21 -7.86 22.76 14.62
N SER A 22 -7.04 22.95 15.66
CA SER A 22 -7.43 23.72 16.84
C SER A 22 -7.22 25.22 16.59
N THR A 23 -8.20 26.03 16.97
CA THR A 23 -8.19 27.47 16.75
C THR A 23 -7.33 28.20 17.77
N TRP A 24 -6.39 29.01 17.30
CA TRP A 24 -5.66 29.94 18.16
C TRP A 24 -6.60 31.02 18.72
N ARG A 25 -6.51 31.29 20.02
CA ARG A 25 -6.99 32.55 20.61
C ARG A 25 -5.93 33.13 21.54
N THR A 26 -5.74 34.44 21.43
CA THR A 26 -4.67 35.19 22.10
C THR A 26 -4.96 35.45 23.58
N LEU A 27 -3.91 35.37 24.40
CA LEU A 27 -3.80 36.18 25.61
C LEU A 27 -2.36 36.67 25.76
N ARG A 28 -2.21 37.98 26.00
CA ARG A 28 -0.91 38.63 26.25
C ARG A 28 -0.70 38.73 27.75
N THR A 29 0.48 38.36 28.23
CA THR A 29 1.14 39.08 29.34
C THR A 29 2.63 38.78 29.32
N LEU A 30 3.42 39.77 29.70
CA LEU A 30 4.87 39.72 29.86
C LEU A 30 5.20 40.46 31.16
N PRO A 31 6.29 40.07 31.83
CA PRO A 31 7.30 41.09 32.10
C PRO A 31 8.68 40.69 31.56
N ARG A 32 9.47 41.71 31.21
CA ARG A 32 10.89 41.55 30.86
C ARG A 32 11.74 41.58 32.14
N MET A 33 12.84 40.83 32.16
CA MET A 33 14.03 41.23 32.93
C MET A 33 15.28 41.12 32.07
N PHE A 34 16.10 42.16 32.19
CA PHE A 34 17.48 42.43 31.76
C PHE A 34 18.23 41.53 30.77
N LEU A 35 18.84 42.21 29.79
CA LEU A 35 20.07 41.76 29.13
C LEU A 35 21.27 42.03 30.07
N ASP A 36 22.34 41.27 29.89
CA ASP A 36 23.68 41.87 29.79
C ASP A 36 24.48 41.23 28.62
N ARG A 37 25.63 41.79 28.25
CA ARG A 37 26.40 41.50 27.03
C ARG A 37 27.87 41.19 27.32
N SER A 38 28.41 40.06 26.83
CA SER A 38 29.79 40.02 26.27
C SER A 38 30.16 38.69 25.56
N LEU A 39 30.11 38.73 24.23
CA LEU A 39 31.23 38.47 23.27
C LEU A 39 32.60 37.92 23.81
N PRO A 40 33.46 37.26 22.98
CA PRO A 40 33.23 36.67 21.63
C PRO A 40 34.11 35.43 21.21
N ARG A 41 34.01 35.10 19.90
CA ARG A 41 35.07 34.62 18.94
C ARG A 41 35.22 33.12 18.60
N LYS A 42 34.92 32.85 17.32
CA LYS A 42 35.71 32.08 16.30
C LYS A 42 36.16 30.65 16.64
N ILE A 43 35.52 29.68 15.99
CA ILE A 43 36.13 28.39 15.63
C ILE A 43 36.60 28.49 14.16
N ASN A 44 37.88 28.23 13.90
CA ASN A 44 38.42 28.10 12.54
C ASN A 44 38.31 26.64 12.08
N LEU A 45 37.60 26.38 10.97
CA LEU A 45 37.64 25.08 10.30
C LEU A 45 38.93 24.98 9.47
N ARG A 46 39.83 24.07 9.87
CA ARG A 46 41.11 23.85 9.19
C ARG A 46 40.99 22.67 8.22
N LEU A 47 40.73 22.97 6.94
CA LEU A 47 40.78 21.97 5.88
C LEU A 47 42.24 21.60 5.58
N THR A 48 42.63 20.35 5.86
CA THR A 48 43.93 19.79 5.48
C THR A 48 43.82 19.02 4.17
N SER A 49 44.36 19.59 3.10
CA SER A 49 44.59 18.85 1.86
C SER A 49 45.79 17.91 2.01
N SER A 50 45.66 16.68 1.52
CA SER A 50 46.79 15.77 1.25
C SER A 50 46.79 15.46 -0.24
N ALA A 51 47.93 15.66 -0.89
CA ALA A 51 48.09 15.47 -2.32
C ALA A 51 49.21 14.48 -2.61
N SER A 52 49.09 13.81 -3.76
CA SER A 52 50.15 13.09 -4.49
C SER A 52 51.05 12.12 -3.70
N HIS A 53 50.90 10.83 -4.00
CA HIS A 53 52.01 10.06 -4.55
C HIS A 53 51.52 9.43 -5.87
N GLY A 54 52.41 9.23 -6.85
CA GLY A 54 52.11 8.55 -8.11
C GLY A 54 53.33 7.79 -8.61
N VAL A 55 53.13 6.80 -9.47
CA VAL A 55 54.18 6.07 -10.20
C VAL A 55 53.64 5.66 -11.59
N SER A 56 54.56 5.47 -12.53
CA SER A 56 54.41 5.43 -14.00
C SER A 56 53.69 4.22 -14.61
N LEU A 57 53.28 4.38 -15.88
CA LEU A 57 53.13 3.28 -16.85
C LEU A 57 54.50 2.73 -17.31
N PRO A 58 54.52 1.56 -17.98
CA PRO A 58 54.77 1.59 -19.43
C PRO A 58 53.67 0.86 -20.24
N HIS A 59 53.29 1.15 -21.51
CA HIS A 59 53.91 1.65 -22.76
C HIS A 59 54.27 0.56 -23.79
N HIS A 60 53.40 0.35 -24.80
CA HIS A 60 53.65 -0.09 -26.19
C HIS A 60 52.37 0.29 -27.00
N LEU A 61 52.34 0.97 -28.18
CA LEU A 61 53.07 0.86 -29.47
C LEU A 61 52.69 -0.42 -30.24
N THR A 62 52.30 -0.46 -31.54
CA THR A 62 52.09 0.52 -32.67
C THR A 62 51.39 -0.23 -33.86
N GLN A 63 50.85 0.31 -34.99
CA GLN A 63 50.60 1.65 -35.56
C GLN A 63 49.56 1.58 -36.74
N ARG A 64 48.87 2.70 -37.07
CA ARG A 64 48.28 3.07 -38.41
C ARG A 64 47.13 2.17 -38.97
N SER A 65 46.36 2.52 -40.02
CA SER A 65 46.30 3.64 -41.01
C SER A 65 44.80 3.94 -41.32
N SER A 66 44.22 5.15 -41.49
CA SER A 66 44.56 6.46 -42.10
C SER A 66 44.05 6.66 -43.55
N HIS A 67 43.01 7.51 -43.73
CA HIS A 67 42.66 8.36 -44.90
C HIS A 67 41.23 8.93 -44.73
N LYS A 68 40.76 10.02 -45.38
CA LYS A 68 41.34 11.34 -45.74
C LYS A 68 40.18 12.25 -46.27
N HIS A 69 40.48 13.50 -46.65
CA HIS A 69 39.60 14.57 -47.20
C HIS A 69 38.82 15.38 -46.14
N GLU A 70 39.10 16.68 -45.92
CA GLU A 70 39.04 17.88 -46.79
C GLU A 70 37.63 18.51 -46.77
N HIS A 71 37.43 19.54 -45.95
CA HIS A 71 37.56 20.98 -46.28
C HIS A 71 36.30 21.59 -46.93
N HIS A 72 35.63 22.51 -46.23
CA HIS A 72 35.33 23.87 -46.70
C HIS A 72 34.76 24.72 -45.54
N ALA A 73 34.86 26.05 -45.65
CA ALA A 73 34.35 27.04 -44.68
C ALA A 73 33.66 28.20 -45.42
N TRP A 74 33.30 29.26 -44.67
CA TRP A 74 32.66 30.55 -45.01
C TRP A 74 31.23 30.68 -44.44
N VAL A 75 30.72 31.83 -43.96
CA VAL A 75 31.24 33.06 -43.30
C VAL A 75 30.02 33.99 -43.06
N ALA A 76 29.78 34.37 -41.80
CA ALA A 76 29.21 35.64 -41.26
C ALA A 76 27.83 36.24 -41.67
N HIS A 77 27.35 37.09 -40.73
CA HIS A 77 26.23 38.07 -40.74
C HIS A 77 24.78 37.52 -40.85
N ALA A 78 23.76 37.93 -40.06
CA ALA A 78 23.42 39.08 -39.19
C ALA A 78 22.52 40.17 -39.84
N GLY A 79 21.33 40.41 -39.27
CA GLY A 79 20.40 41.49 -39.66
C GLY A 79 19.10 41.51 -38.83
N LYS A 80 18.54 42.72 -38.59
CA LYS A 80 17.25 42.98 -37.90
C LYS A 80 16.27 43.74 -38.81
N ARG A 81 14.96 43.58 -38.57
CA ARG A 81 13.82 44.54 -38.63
C ARG A 81 12.51 43.76 -38.88
N GLU A 82 11.33 44.01 -38.30
CA GLU A 82 10.58 45.20 -37.82
C GLU A 82 9.56 45.80 -38.82
N LEU A 83 8.28 45.71 -38.43
CA LEU A 83 7.18 46.70 -38.51
C LEU A 83 6.72 47.33 -39.85
N SER A 84 5.48 47.00 -40.25
CA SER A 84 4.31 47.91 -40.56
C SER A 84 3.27 47.14 -41.43
N LEU A 85 1.94 47.31 -41.45
CA LEU A 85 0.92 48.24 -40.89
C LEU A 85 0.34 49.31 -41.87
N ALA A 86 -0.66 48.92 -42.68
CA ALA A 86 -1.72 49.71 -43.35
C ALA A 86 -2.84 48.72 -43.82
N SER A 87 -4.17 48.88 -43.65
CA SER A 87 -5.13 49.96 -43.99
C SER A 87 -5.25 50.21 -45.52
N PHE A 88 -6.42 50.45 -46.14
CA PHE A 88 -7.79 50.79 -45.70
C PHE A 88 -8.77 50.47 -46.89
N GLN A 89 -10.12 50.57 -46.91
CA GLN A 89 -11.22 51.04 -46.03
C GLN A 89 -12.61 50.56 -46.61
N LYS A 90 -13.70 50.68 -45.82
CA LYS A 90 -15.16 50.58 -46.20
C LYS A 90 -15.71 49.16 -46.50
N GLY A 91 -16.97 48.80 -46.19
CA GLY A 91 -17.85 49.27 -45.10
C GLY A 91 -19.20 49.93 -45.46
N LYS A 92 -20.32 49.18 -45.33
CA LYS A 92 -21.70 49.64 -45.06
C LYS A 92 -22.48 48.53 -44.31
N GLN A 93 -23.50 48.73 -43.47
CA GLN A 93 -23.90 49.75 -42.49
C GLN A 93 -25.35 49.41 -42.02
N LYS A 94 -25.68 49.76 -40.76
CA LYS A 94 -26.99 49.73 -40.02
C LYS A 94 -27.11 48.55 -39.03
N GLY A 95 -27.37 48.75 -37.73
CA GLY A 95 -27.39 49.97 -36.87
C GLY A 95 -27.17 49.55 -35.40
N PHE A 96 -26.47 50.31 -34.54
CA PHE A 96 -27.00 51.38 -33.66
C PHE A 96 -28.16 50.89 -32.75
N LYS A 97 -28.16 51.05 -31.41
CA LYS A 97 -27.33 51.73 -30.37
C LYS A 97 -27.67 51.07 -28.99
N LYS A 98 -27.08 51.31 -27.81
CA LYS A 98 -26.10 52.29 -27.26
C LYS A 98 -25.38 51.68 -26.02
N GLU A 99 -24.58 52.49 -25.31
CA GLU A 99 -23.95 52.34 -23.98
C GLU A 99 -24.66 51.45 -22.91
N GLY A 100 -24.01 50.97 -21.83
CA GLY A 100 -22.65 51.22 -21.29
C GLY A 100 -22.47 50.52 -19.92
N PRO A 101 -21.26 50.50 -19.31
CA PRO A 101 -20.92 49.46 -18.34
C PRO A 101 -20.93 49.89 -16.85
N GLU A 102 -21.46 49.02 -15.99
CA GLU A 102 -20.91 48.68 -14.65
C GLU A 102 -21.66 47.47 -14.08
N VAL A 103 -20.96 46.52 -13.43
CA VAL A 103 -21.58 45.43 -12.66
C VAL A 103 -20.79 45.20 -11.37
N LEU A 104 -21.41 45.55 -10.25
CA LEU A 104 -20.90 45.31 -8.90
C LEU A 104 -20.99 43.82 -8.53
N ALA A 105 -20.06 43.35 -7.68
CA ALA A 105 -20.17 42.04 -7.07
C ALA A 105 -21.27 42.05 -6.00
N ALA A 106 -22.29 41.19 -6.14
CA ALA A 106 -23.38 41.03 -5.20
C ALA A 106 -23.34 39.64 -4.53
N THR A 107 -23.14 39.61 -3.21
CA THR A 107 -23.19 38.38 -2.40
C THR A 107 -24.62 38.06 -2.00
N HIS A 108 -25.17 36.93 -2.46
CA HIS A 108 -26.48 36.43 -2.01
C HIS A 108 -26.34 35.43 -0.85
N THR A 109 -26.73 35.88 0.35
CA THR A 109 -26.98 35.01 1.50
C THR A 109 -28.44 34.54 1.50
N HIS A 110 -28.68 33.23 1.49
CA HIS A 110 -30.01 32.67 1.76
C HIS A 110 -30.05 32.02 3.15
N THR A 111 -30.86 32.60 4.03
CA THR A 111 -31.23 32.00 5.32
C THR A 111 -32.47 31.11 5.15
N LEU A 112 -32.39 29.85 5.58
CA LEU A 112 -33.53 28.95 5.71
C LEU A 112 -33.47 28.27 7.08
N SER A 113 -34.52 28.47 7.88
CA SER A 113 -34.67 27.95 9.24
C SER A 113 -35.34 26.58 9.25
N LEU A 114 -34.82 25.64 10.04
CA LEU A 114 -35.43 24.34 10.32
C LEU A 114 -35.58 24.14 11.85
N PRO A 115 -36.62 23.44 12.32
CA PRO A 115 -36.86 23.21 13.74
C PRO A 115 -35.90 22.16 14.34
N PRO A 116 -35.68 22.17 15.67
CA PRO A 116 -34.74 21.27 16.32
C PRO A 116 -35.29 19.84 16.47
N VAL A 117 -34.39 18.86 16.32
CA VAL A 117 -34.61 17.44 16.65
C VAL A 117 -33.56 17.04 17.70
N PRO A 118 -33.92 16.39 18.81
CA PRO A 118 -32.97 16.10 19.88
C PRO A 118 -32.00 14.97 19.52
N LEU A 119 -30.71 15.21 19.76
CA LEU A 119 -29.66 14.18 19.79
C LEU A 119 -29.31 13.85 21.25
N PRO A 120 -29.27 12.58 21.66
CA PRO A 120 -28.86 12.20 23.01
C PRO A 120 -27.35 12.38 23.19
N LEU A 121 -26.93 13.12 24.22
CA LEU A 121 -25.54 13.09 24.69
C LEU A 121 -25.30 11.77 25.42
N LEU A 122 -24.39 10.93 24.89
CA LEU A 122 -23.81 9.84 25.67
C LEU A 122 -22.58 10.37 26.43
N VAL A 123 -22.79 10.76 27.69
CA VAL A 123 -21.69 11.15 28.59
C VAL A 123 -21.05 9.87 29.15
N VAL A 124 -19.82 9.58 28.74
CA VAL A 124 -19.00 8.53 29.36
C VAL A 124 -18.37 9.08 30.63
N ALA A 125 -19.00 8.79 31.78
CA ALA A 125 -18.41 8.97 33.09
C ALA A 125 -17.73 7.67 33.55
N CYS A 126 -16.64 7.79 34.31
CA CYS A 126 -15.85 6.65 34.80
C CYS A 126 -15.90 6.57 36.33
N CYS A 127 -15.87 5.34 36.87
CA CYS A 127 -16.00 4.99 38.29
C CYS A 127 -17.36 5.36 38.94
N SER A 128 -17.88 4.65 39.93
CA SER A 128 -17.23 3.73 40.88
C SER A 128 -18.03 2.45 41.17
N GLU A 129 -17.43 1.51 41.90
CA GLU A 129 -18.08 0.29 42.38
C GLU A 129 -19.26 0.55 43.34
N SER A 130 -20.19 -0.40 43.42
CA SER A 130 -21.08 -0.59 44.58
C SER A 130 -21.59 -2.03 44.64
N ARG A 131 -21.36 -2.72 45.76
CA ARG A 131 -21.80 -4.10 45.99
C ARG A 131 -23.30 -4.11 46.34
N LEU A 132 -24.06 -5.04 45.77
CA LEU A 132 -25.45 -5.31 46.15
C LEU A 132 -25.60 -6.76 46.62
N VAL A 133 -25.90 -6.92 47.91
CA VAL A 133 -26.20 -8.20 48.55
C VAL A 133 -27.67 -8.52 48.31
N TRP A 134 -27.98 -9.76 47.87
CA TRP A 134 -29.35 -10.23 47.70
C TRP A 134 -29.78 -11.11 48.89
N THR A 135 -30.92 -10.75 49.49
CA THR A 135 -31.60 -11.53 50.54
C THR A 135 -32.90 -12.13 50.00
N SER A 136 -33.13 -13.41 50.23
CA SER A 136 -34.32 -14.15 49.75
C SER A 136 -35.53 -14.06 50.70
N PRO A 137 -36.76 -13.94 50.17
CA PRO A 137 -38.00 -14.27 50.89
C PRO A 137 -38.54 -15.67 50.51
N THR A 138 -39.45 -16.21 51.35
CA THR A 138 -39.86 -17.62 51.34
C THR A 138 -41.27 -17.91 50.80
N SER A 139 -41.38 -18.97 50.00
CA SER A 139 -42.42 -20.04 49.98
C SER A 139 -43.88 -19.75 50.37
N ARG A 140 -44.82 -20.14 49.49
CA ARG A 140 -46.11 -20.79 49.85
C ARG A 140 -46.60 -21.73 48.74
N LEU A 141 -47.45 -22.70 49.10
CA LEU A 141 -47.87 -23.84 48.26
C LEU A 141 -49.30 -23.69 47.70
N LEU A 142 -49.53 -24.34 46.54
CA LEU A 142 -50.72 -25.06 46.05
C LEU A 142 -50.46 -25.39 44.55
N GLY A 143 -50.69 -26.58 43.99
CA GLY A 143 -51.06 -27.89 44.57
C GLY A 143 -51.90 -28.71 43.58
N LEU A 144 -51.36 -29.79 42.99
CA LEU A 144 -52.08 -30.85 42.24
C LEU A 144 -51.12 -32.04 41.92
N GLU A 145 -51.67 -33.21 41.56
CA GLU A 145 -50.96 -34.50 41.63
C GLU A 145 -50.53 -35.12 40.28
N MET A 146 -49.48 -35.94 40.38
CA MET A 146 -49.13 -37.13 39.58
C MET A 146 -49.66 -37.31 38.15
N GLN A 147 -48.73 -37.41 37.18
CA GLN A 147 -48.39 -38.69 36.54
C GLN A 147 -47.06 -38.60 35.76
N THR A 148 -46.38 -39.74 35.57
CA THR A 148 -45.05 -39.81 34.91
C THR A 148 -45.09 -40.48 33.55
N PRO A 149 -44.32 -39.98 32.58
CA PRO A 149 -43.65 -40.81 31.58
C PRO A 149 -42.11 -40.74 31.71
N GLN A 150 -41.41 -41.67 31.05
CA GLN A 150 -39.95 -41.88 31.18
C GLN A 150 -39.07 -40.97 30.30
N ARG A 151 -37.75 -40.98 30.61
CA ARG A 151 -36.59 -40.69 29.73
C ARG A 151 -36.29 -39.23 29.35
N GLY A 152 -35.78 -38.50 30.33
CA GLY A 152 -34.34 -38.16 30.36
C GLY A 152 -33.73 -37.29 29.26
N ALA A 153 -33.63 -35.98 29.51
CA ALA A 153 -32.60 -35.11 28.92
C ALA A 153 -32.30 -33.85 29.78
N PRO A 154 -31.34 -33.91 30.73
CA PRO A 154 -30.74 -32.70 31.31
C PRO A 154 -29.24 -32.53 30.98
N ASN A 155 -28.50 -33.62 30.75
CA ASN A 155 -27.03 -33.59 30.72
C ASN A 155 -26.43 -32.88 29.50
N LEU A 156 -27.13 -32.82 28.35
CA LEU A 156 -26.53 -32.33 27.10
C LEU A 156 -26.18 -30.84 27.15
N LEU A 157 -26.93 -30.03 27.90
CA LEU A 157 -26.67 -28.60 28.07
C LEU A 157 -25.45 -28.35 28.98
N LEU A 158 -25.32 -29.13 30.05
CA LEU A 158 -24.17 -29.11 30.97
C LEU A 158 -22.88 -29.56 30.29
N ILE A 159 -22.94 -30.58 29.43
CA ILE A 159 -21.78 -31.11 28.69
C ILE A 159 -21.23 -30.09 27.67
N LEU A 160 -22.05 -29.16 27.17
CA LEU A 160 -21.59 -28.08 26.28
C LEU A 160 -21.15 -26.81 27.04
N LEU A 161 -21.72 -26.53 28.21
CA LEU A 161 -21.31 -25.39 29.05
C LEU A 161 -19.98 -25.64 29.77
N CYS A 162 -19.72 -26.86 30.24
CA CYS A 162 -18.54 -27.16 31.06
C CYS A 162 -17.19 -26.90 30.31
N PRO A 163 -17.00 -27.31 29.04
CA PRO A 163 -15.79 -27.00 28.28
C PRO A 163 -15.57 -25.49 28.06
N VAL A 164 -16.65 -24.73 27.84
CA VAL A 164 -16.58 -23.27 27.64
C VAL A 164 -16.22 -22.56 28.95
N LEU A 165 -16.84 -22.95 30.07
CA LEU A 165 -16.52 -22.42 31.39
C LEU A 165 -15.09 -22.78 31.83
N LEU A 166 -14.59 -23.98 31.48
CA LEU A 166 -13.20 -24.36 31.69
C LEU A 166 -12.24 -23.51 30.84
N ALA A 167 -12.50 -23.34 29.54
CA ALA A 167 -11.64 -22.54 28.66
C ALA A 167 -11.56 -21.06 29.09
N VAL A 168 -12.71 -20.45 29.43
CA VAL A 168 -12.76 -19.07 29.95
C VAL A 168 -12.06 -18.97 31.31
N GLY A 169 -12.21 -19.98 32.18
CA GLY A 169 -11.51 -20.03 33.47
C GLY A 169 -9.99 -20.13 33.33
N TRP A 170 -9.48 -20.92 32.36
CA TRP A 170 -8.04 -21.07 32.13
C TRP A 170 -7.41 -19.78 31.60
N ALA A 171 -8.00 -19.13 30.59
CA ALA A 171 -7.49 -17.87 30.06
C ALA A 171 -7.47 -16.75 31.14
N ALA A 172 -8.51 -16.67 31.97
CA ALA A 172 -8.55 -15.73 33.09
C ALA A 172 -7.48 -16.00 34.16
N VAL A 173 -7.19 -17.27 34.45
CA VAL A 173 -6.12 -17.67 35.38
C VAL A 173 -4.73 -17.35 34.81
N GLU A 174 -4.51 -17.57 33.51
CA GLU A 174 -3.22 -17.30 32.85
C GLU A 174 -2.94 -15.78 32.76
N SER A 175 -3.95 -14.98 32.43
CA SER A 175 -3.86 -13.50 32.47
C SER A 175 -3.60 -12.98 33.90
N GLN A 176 -4.29 -13.50 34.92
CA GLN A 176 -4.02 -13.12 36.32
C GLN A 176 -2.61 -13.52 36.75
N ALA A 177 -2.13 -14.71 36.37
CA ALA A 177 -0.78 -15.19 36.70
C ALA A 177 0.31 -14.29 36.07
N LEU A 178 0.13 -13.86 34.82
CA LEU A 178 1.02 -12.89 34.18
C LEU A 178 1.01 -11.54 34.93
N TYR A 179 -0.16 -11.03 35.28
CA TYR A 179 -0.29 -9.77 36.02
C TYR A 179 0.35 -9.81 37.42
N GLU A 180 0.37 -10.96 38.11
CA GLU A 180 1.15 -11.10 39.34
C GLU A 180 2.66 -11.11 39.09
N LEU A 181 3.14 -11.74 38.01
CA LEU A 181 4.56 -11.73 37.62
C LEU A 181 5.05 -10.33 37.21
N GLU A 182 4.23 -9.56 36.51
CA GLU A 182 4.57 -8.19 36.05
C GLU A 182 4.74 -7.17 37.19
N LYS A 183 4.29 -7.49 38.41
CA LYS A 183 4.57 -6.67 39.61
C LYS A 183 6.01 -6.82 40.10
N GLU A 184 6.65 -7.96 39.80
CA GLU A 184 7.98 -8.28 40.29
C GLU A 184 9.07 -7.69 39.38
N PRO A 185 9.98 -6.84 39.88
CA PRO A 185 11.07 -6.27 39.08
C PRO A 185 11.94 -7.35 38.39
N ALA A 186 12.03 -8.54 38.99
CA ALA A 186 12.78 -9.68 38.45
C ALA A 186 12.24 -10.19 37.10
N TYR A 187 10.93 -10.03 36.82
CA TYR A 187 10.34 -10.38 35.52
C TYR A 187 10.87 -9.47 34.41
N TRP A 188 10.79 -8.15 34.61
CA TRP A 188 11.30 -7.15 33.69
C TRP A 188 12.81 -7.25 33.50
N ASP A 189 13.56 -7.50 34.57
CA ASP A 189 15.00 -7.75 34.52
C ASP A 189 15.35 -8.98 33.68
N ALA A 190 14.60 -10.08 33.81
CA ALA A 190 14.80 -11.29 33.01
C ALA A 190 14.49 -11.04 31.51
N GLN A 191 13.38 -10.35 31.21
CA GLN A 191 12.99 -9.99 29.84
C GLN A 191 14.02 -9.05 29.18
N ALA A 192 14.49 -8.03 29.91
CA ALA A 192 15.50 -7.08 29.44
C ALA A 192 16.85 -7.76 29.18
N ARG A 193 17.28 -8.66 30.08
CA ARG A 193 18.49 -9.48 29.88
C ARG A 193 18.36 -10.36 28.63
N ALA A 194 17.24 -11.06 28.44
CA ALA A 194 17.01 -11.88 27.25
C ALA A 194 17.02 -11.07 25.94
N THR A 195 16.46 -9.86 25.96
CA THR A 195 16.45 -8.93 24.82
C THR A 195 17.87 -8.44 24.48
N LEU A 196 18.66 -8.07 25.51
CA LEU A 196 20.06 -7.68 25.34
C LEU A 196 20.90 -8.85 24.80
N ASP A 197 20.69 -10.06 25.33
CA ASP A 197 21.35 -11.28 24.87
C ASP A 197 21.06 -11.58 23.39
N ALA A 198 19.82 -11.37 22.94
CA ALA A 198 19.44 -11.51 21.55
C ALA A 198 20.08 -10.43 20.66
N ALA A 199 20.13 -9.18 21.13
CA ALA A 199 20.76 -8.07 20.42
C ALA A 199 22.28 -8.25 20.25
N LEU A 200 22.98 -8.74 21.28
CA LEU A 200 24.42 -9.03 21.23
C LEU A 200 24.77 -10.19 20.28
N LYS A 201 23.83 -11.12 20.06
CA LYS A 201 23.96 -12.24 19.10
C LYS A 201 23.59 -11.85 17.66
N LEU A 202 23.13 -10.62 17.42
CA LEU A 202 22.75 -10.15 16.09
C LEU A 202 23.98 -9.77 15.26
N HIS A 203 24.14 -10.38 14.08
CA HIS A 203 25.26 -10.14 13.18
C HIS A 203 24.77 -9.78 11.75
N PRO A 204 25.42 -8.84 11.05
CA PRO A 204 25.08 -8.52 9.65
C PRO A 204 25.24 -9.70 8.70
N ARG A 205 24.25 -9.92 7.84
CA ARG A 205 24.28 -10.96 6.79
C ARG A 205 25.04 -10.46 5.57
N ASN A 206 26.36 -10.66 5.57
CA ASN A 206 27.28 -10.20 4.50
C ASN A 206 27.21 -11.04 3.21
N HIS A 207 26.03 -11.52 2.81
CA HIS A 207 25.82 -12.30 1.59
C HIS A 207 24.67 -11.73 0.74
N ARG A 208 24.77 -11.87 -0.59
CA ARG A 208 23.74 -11.37 -1.51
C ARG A 208 22.44 -12.16 -1.37
N ALA A 209 21.33 -11.46 -1.08
CA ALA A 209 20.02 -12.08 -0.97
C ALA A 209 19.60 -12.80 -2.27
N LYS A 210 19.30 -14.10 -2.19
CA LYS A 210 18.72 -14.88 -3.30
C LYS A 210 17.27 -14.48 -3.56
N ASN A 211 16.48 -14.36 -2.50
CA ASN A 211 15.07 -13.98 -2.56
C ASN A 211 14.88 -12.61 -1.90
N ILE A 212 13.91 -11.84 -2.38
CA ILE A 212 13.47 -10.58 -1.78
C ILE A 212 11.96 -10.66 -1.63
N ILE A 213 11.43 -10.41 -0.43
CA ILE A 213 10.00 -10.16 -0.25
C ILE A 213 9.81 -8.77 0.34
N LEU A 214 8.89 -8.00 -0.25
CA LEU A 214 8.40 -6.74 0.28
C LEU A 214 6.95 -6.95 0.72
N PHE A 215 6.69 -6.87 2.03
CA PHE A 215 5.33 -6.73 2.56
C PHE A 215 5.02 -5.24 2.74
N LEU A 216 3.75 -4.88 2.58
CA LEU A 216 3.23 -3.53 2.63
C LEU A 216 1.82 -3.58 3.23
N GLY A 217 1.55 -2.82 4.30
CA GLY A 217 0.17 -2.55 4.73
C GLY A 217 -0.19 -1.12 4.32
N ASP A 218 -1.13 -0.91 3.39
CA ASP A 218 -1.47 0.47 2.97
C ASP A 218 -2.16 1.20 4.14
N GLY A 219 -1.68 2.40 4.46
CA GLY A 219 -2.07 3.13 5.67
C GLY A 219 -1.64 2.50 7.01
N MET A 220 -0.87 1.41 7.04
CA MET A 220 -0.41 0.76 8.27
C MET A 220 0.71 1.55 8.96
N GLY A 221 0.36 2.68 9.59
CA GLY A 221 1.25 3.45 10.46
C GLY A 221 1.44 2.81 11.84
N VAL A 222 2.38 3.34 12.64
CA VAL A 222 2.72 2.81 13.99
C VAL A 222 1.51 2.71 14.94
N SER A 223 0.54 3.62 14.84
CA SER A 223 -0.73 3.53 15.59
C SER A 223 -1.56 2.31 15.17
N THR A 224 -1.60 1.99 13.87
CA THR A 224 -2.27 0.81 13.33
C THR A 224 -1.58 -0.47 13.79
N VAL A 225 -0.24 -0.50 13.75
CA VAL A 225 0.55 -1.65 14.25
C VAL A 225 0.30 -1.91 15.73
N SER A 226 0.30 -0.86 16.57
CA SER A 226 0.09 -1.03 18.02
C SER A 226 -1.36 -1.41 18.37
N ALA A 227 -2.36 -0.88 17.64
CA ALA A 227 -3.74 -1.30 17.79
C ALA A 227 -3.96 -2.76 17.34
N ALA A 228 -3.30 -3.17 16.24
CA ALA A 228 -3.34 -4.55 15.75
C ALA A 228 -2.63 -5.54 16.69
N ARG A 229 -1.57 -5.11 17.38
CA ARG A 229 -0.88 -5.88 18.43
C ARG A 229 -1.83 -6.21 19.59
N ILE A 230 -2.44 -5.17 20.16
CA ILE A 230 -3.37 -5.30 21.29
C ILE A 230 -4.57 -6.17 20.90
N LEU A 231 -5.18 -5.91 19.74
CA LEU A 231 -6.28 -6.72 19.22
C LEU A 231 -5.86 -8.19 19.01
N ARG A 232 -4.64 -8.45 18.53
CA ARG A 232 -4.14 -9.82 18.30
C ARG A 232 -4.02 -10.59 19.62
N GLY A 233 -3.39 -10.02 20.63
CA GLY A 233 -3.26 -10.67 21.95
C GLY A 233 -4.61 -10.93 22.60
N GLN A 234 -5.54 -9.97 22.53
CA GLN A 234 -6.91 -10.12 23.03
C GLN A 234 -7.71 -11.20 22.28
N MET A 235 -7.47 -11.39 20.99
CA MET A 235 -8.01 -12.52 20.21
C MET A 235 -7.34 -13.87 20.54
N GLU A 236 -6.16 -13.87 21.15
CA GLU A 236 -5.44 -15.07 21.63
C GLU A 236 -5.67 -15.34 23.14
N GLY A 237 -6.41 -14.47 23.84
CA GLY A 237 -6.76 -14.60 25.26
C GLY A 237 -5.83 -13.88 26.24
N ALA A 238 -4.84 -13.13 25.74
CA ALA A 238 -3.92 -12.30 26.53
C ALA A 238 -4.45 -10.86 26.70
N SER A 239 -3.75 -10.04 27.49
CA SER A 239 -4.07 -8.62 27.72
C SER A 239 -3.97 -7.76 26.45
N GLY A 240 -2.93 -7.97 25.63
CA GLY A 240 -2.76 -7.41 24.29
C GLY A 240 -1.48 -6.63 24.08
N GLU A 241 -1.11 -5.76 25.02
CA GLU A 241 0.06 -4.87 24.92
C GLU A 241 1.40 -5.63 24.84
N GLU A 242 1.51 -6.74 25.57
CA GLU A 242 2.68 -7.62 25.66
C GLU A 242 2.91 -8.52 24.42
N THR A 243 1.86 -8.76 23.63
CA THR A 243 1.86 -9.72 22.53
C THR A 243 2.82 -9.29 21.42
N VAL A 244 3.64 -10.20 20.91
CA VAL A 244 4.65 -9.89 19.88
C VAL A 244 4.14 -10.26 18.49
N LEU A 245 3.87 -9.28 17.62
CA LEU A 245 3.47 -9.56 16.24
C LEU A 245 4.62 -10.21 15.46
N ALA A 246 4.30 -10.97 14.42
CA ALA A 246 5.31 -11.54 13.52
C ALA A 246 6.27 -10.48 12.93
N MET A 247 5.80 -9.24 12.71
CA MET A 247 6.64 -8.12 12.26
C MET A 247 7.51 -7.51 13.38
N ASP A 248 7.12 -7.63 14.65
CA ASP A 248 7.90 -7.14 15.79
C ASP A 248 9.15 -8.01 16.04
N THR A 249 9.14 -9.26 15.56
CA THR A 249 10.32 -10.16 15.61
C THR A 249 11.46 -9.75 14.67
N PHE A 250 11.29 -8.69 13.86
CA PHE A 250 12.27 -8.28 12.86
C PHE A 250 13.45 -7.52 13.52
N PRO A 251 14.70 -7.99 13.39
CA PRO A 251 15.83 -7.45 14.16
C PRO A 251 16.35 -6.09 13.66
N TYR A 252 15.75 -5.50 12.61
CA TYR A 252 16.17 -4.21 12.05
C TYR A 252 14.93 -3.36 11.75
N VAL A 253 14.80 -2.23 12.46
CA VAL A 253 13.68 -1.29 12.35
C VAL A 253 14.18 0.08 11.92
N ALA A 254 13.43 0.76 11.05
CA ALA A 254 13.74 2.12 10.58
C ALA A 254 12.46 2.92 10.30
N LEU A 255 12.52 4.24 10.47
CA LEU A 255 11.41 5.16 10.17
C LEU A 255 11.50 5.68 8.72
N SER A 256 10.43 5.50 7.95
CA SER A 256 10.33 5.98 6.56
C SER A 256 9.68 7.37 6.47
N LYS A 257 10.27 8.29 5.70
CA LYS A 257 9.73 9.64 5.47
C LYS A 257 8.86 9.67 4.20
N THR A 258 7.55 9.62 4.38
CA THR A 258 6.57 9.21 3.34
C THR A 258 6.18 10.25 2.30
N TYR A 259 6.44 11.55 2.52
CA TYR A 259 6.04 12.66 1.62
C TYR A 259 6.25 12.40 0.11
N SER A 260 5.31 12.81 -0.75
CA SER A 260 5.54 12.89 -2.21
C SER A 260 6.30 14.17 -2.54
N VAL A 261 6.81 14.33 -3.76
CA VAL A 261 7.56 15.56 -4.12
C VAL A 261 6.67 16.80 -4.06
N ASP A 262 5.36 16.64 -4.28
CA ASP A 262 4.36 17.72 -4.33
C ASP A 262 3.39 17.78 -3.13
N LYS A 263 3.45 16.83 -2.17
CA LYS A 263 2.56 16.77 -1.00
C LYS A 263 3.28 16.22 0.24
N GLN A 264 3.07 16.87 1.38
CA GLN A 264 3.53 16.37 2.68
C GLN A 264 2.77 15.10 3.11
N VAL A 265 1.45 15.08 2.88
CA VAL A 265 0.54 13.93 3.07
C VAL A 265 0.43 13.22 1.72
N ALA A 266 1.02 12.04 1.62
CA ALA A 266 1.22 11.35 0.34
C ALA A 266 0.05 10.42 -0.02
N ASP A 267 0.14 9.75 -1.16
CA ASP A 267 -0.82 8.74 -1.60
C ASP A 267 -0.12 7.45 -2.06
N SER A 268 -0.80 6.31 -2.02
CA SER A 268 -0.20 5.00 -2.37
C SER A 268 0.54 4.96 -3.72
N ALA A 269 0.19 5.79 -4.70
CA ALA A 269 0.85 5.82 -6.01
C ALA A 269 2.24 6.48 -5.95
N SER A 270 2.33 7.65 -5.33
CA SER A 270 3.60 8.37 -5.14
C SER A 270 4.53 7.65 -4.17
N THR A 271 4.00 7.03 -3.11
CA THR A 271 4.80 6.22 -2.18
C THR A 271 5.23 4.89 -2.79
N ALA A 272 4.39 4.20 -3.56
CA ALA A 272 4.77 2.95 -4.22
C ALA A 272 5.82 3.17 -5.30
N THR A 273 5.79 4.30 -6.01
CA THR A 273 6.90 4.67 -6.89
C THR A 273 8.21 4.84 -6.10
N ALA A 274 8.15 5.42 -4.90
CA ALA A 274 9.32 5.53 -4.02
C ALA A 274 9.83 4.16 -3.53
N TYR A 275 8.98 3.25 -3.05
CA TYR A 275 9.44 1.97 -2.48
C TYR A 275 9.68 0.86 -3.53
N HIS A 276 8.96 0.85 -4.66
CA HIS A 276 9.25 -0.09 -5.75
C HIS A 276 10.37 0.39 -6.66
N CYS A 277 10.47 1.68 -6.99
CA CYS A 277 11.43 2.17 -7.98
C CYS A 277 12.67 2.83 -7.33
N GLY A 278 12.57 3.32 -6.10
CA GLY A 278 13.64 4.06 -5.42
C GLY A 278 13.68 5.55 -5.78
N VAL A 279 12.61 6.09 -6.37
CA VAL A 279 12.50 7.50 -6.82
C VAL A 279 11.20 8.07 -6.29
N LYS A 280 11.24 9.24 -5.63
CA LYS A 280 10.02 9.93 -5.21
C LYS A 280 9.33 10.58 -6.42
N ALA A 281 8.00 10.47 -6.44
CA ALA A 281 7.13 10.93 -7.52
C ALA A 281 6.12 11.98 -7.02
N ASN A 282 5.30 12.49 -7.95
CA ASN A 282 4.15 13.35 -7.64
C ASN A 282 2.93 12.49 -7.28
N ALA A 283 2.05 13.02 -6.42
CA ALA A 283 0.83 12.35 -6.00
C ALA A 283 -0.02 11.92 -7.22
N LYS A 284 -0.72 10.78 -7.09
CA LYS A 284 -1.53 10.14 -8.14
C LYS A 284 -0.76 9.58 -9.35
N THR A 285 0.55 9.85 -9.50
CA THR A 285 1.39 9.23 -10.55
C THR A 285 1.97 7.89 -10.09
N VAL A 286 2.12 6.94 -11.02
CA VAL A 286 2.53 5.55 -10.79
C VAL A 286 3.75 5.25 -11.67
N GLY A 287 4.88 4.88 -11.08
CA GLY A 287 6.07 4.45 -11.83
C GLY A 287 6.74 5.56 -12.65
N LEU A 288 6.51 6.84 -12.31
CA LEU A 288 7.06 8.01 -13.01
C LEU A 288 7.90 8.89 -12.09
N SER A 289 8.83 9.65 -12.66
CA SER A 289 9.56 10.71 -11.97
C SER A 289 8.66 11.90 -11.62
N ALA A 290 9.11 12.76 -10.71
CA ALA A 290 8.38 13.99 -10.35
C ALA A 290 8.39 15.09 -11.44
N ASN A 291 8.96 14.84 -12.63
CA ASN A 291 8.74 15.68 -13.81
C ASN A 291 7.40 15.37 -14.50
N ALA A 292 6.81 14.21 -14.23
CA ALA A 292 5.50 13.85 -14.77
C ALA A 292 4.38 14.58 -14.00
N VAL A 293 3.46 15.20 -14.74
CA VAL A 293 2.31 15.94 -14.18
C VAL A 293 1.10 15.02 -14.14
N ALA A 294 0.41 14.99 -13.00
CA ALA A 294 -0.73 14.10 -12.81
C ALA A 294 -1.81 14.37 -13.87
N TYR A 295 -2.37 13.30 -14.43
CA TYR A 295 -3.37 13.27 -15.51
C TYR A 295 -2.91 13.77 -16.90
N GLU A 296 -1.72 14.40 -17.04
CA GLU A 296 -1.20 14.91 -18.31
C GLU A 296 -0.37 13.86 -19.07
N CYS A 297 -1.03 13.05 -19.90
CA CYS A 297 -0.43 11.89 -20.57
C CYS A 297 0.86 12.20 -21.35
N ASN A 298 0.93 13.35 -22.02
CA ASN A 298 2.13 13.84 -22.73
C ASN A 298 3.38 13.98 -21.84
N THR A 299 3.25 14.01 -20.50
CA THR A 299 4.37 14.07 -19.55
C THR A 299 4.87 12.69 -19.08
N THR A 300 4.27 11.59 -19.56
CA THR A 300 4.64 10.21 -19.21
C THR A 300 6.02 9.83 -19.76
N PHE A 301 6.24 10.11 -21.04
CA PHE A 301 7.34 9.52 -21.82
C PHE A 301 8.69 10.20 -21.52
N GLY A 302 9.71 9.39 -21.25
CA GLY A 302 11.02 9.85 -20.78
C GLY A 302 11.10 10.06 -19.25
N ASN A 303 9.98 9.86 -18.53
CA ASN A 303 9.91 9.98 -17.08
C ASN A 303 9.70 8.62 -16.37
N GLU A 304 9.69 7.51 -17.09
CA GLU A 304 9.50 6.17 -16.54
C GLU A 304 10.65 5.73 -15.61
N VAL A 305 10.32 5.33 -14.38
CA VAL A 305 11.28 4.82 -13.40
C VAL A 305 11.02 3.34 -13.11
N TYR A 306 12.04 2.49 -13.23
CA TYR A 306 11.84 1.04 -13.25
C TYR A 306 11.94 0.38 -11.87
N SER A 307 10.95 -0.45 -11.55
CA SER A 307 10.82 -1.13 -10.26
C SER A 307 11.95 -2.14 -9.97
N VAL A 308 12.09 -2.51 -8.68
CA VAL A 308 12.90 -3.66 -8.25
C VAL A 308 12.33 -4.96 -8.82
N LEU A 309 11.01 -5.07 -9.01
CA LEU A 309 10.36 -6.21 -9.67
C LEU A 309 10.86 -6.37 -11.12
N ARG A 310 10.80 -5.31 -11.93
CA ARG A 310 11.29 -5.31 -13.32
C ARG A 310 12.80 -5.61 -13.39
N ARG A 311 13.59 -5.05 -12.47
CA ARG A 311 15.03 -5.34 -12.33
C ARG A 311 15.32 -6.80 -11.92
N ALA A 312 14.51 -7.38 -11.03
CA ALA A 312 14.62 -8.78 -10.63
C ALA A 312 14.32 -9.71 -11.82
N LYS A 313 13.24 -9.45 -12.56
CA LYS A 313 12.88 -10.24 -13.75
C LYS A 313 13.95 -10.15 -14.85
N ALA A 314 14.53 -8.97 -15.06
CA ALA A 314 15.66 -8.77 -15.98
C ALA A 314 16.93 -9.56 -15.57
N GLN A 315 17.14 -9.83 -14.28
CA GLN A 315 18.20 -10.72 -13.78
C GLN A 315 17.84 -12.22 -13.88
N GLY A 316 16.68 -12.56 -14.46
CA GLY A 316 16.18 -13.93 -14.59
C GLY A 316 15.62 -14.53 -13.30
N LYS A 317 15.34 -13.70 -12.27
CA LYS A 317 14.55 -14.13 -11.10
C LYS A 317 13.09 -14.27 -11.51
N SER A 318 12.35 -15.16 -10.85
CA SER A 318 10.90 -15.18 -10.98
C SER A 318 10.31 -14.02 -10.18
N VAL A 319 9.15 -13.50 -10.59
CA VAL A 319 8.53 -12.37 -9.91
C VAL A 319 7.03 -12.55 -9.68
N GLY A 320 6.54 -12.06 -8.55
CA GLY A 320 5.12 -12.09 -8.25
C GLY A 320 4.59 -10.91 -7.44
N ILE A 321 3.28 -10.79 -7.48
CA ILE A 321 2.44 -9.80 -6.80
C ILE A 321 1.29 -10.55 -6.13
N VAL A 322 1.09 -10.27 -4.85
CA VAL A 322 -0.08 -10.67 -4.04
C VAL A 322 -0.66 -9.39 -3.43
N THR A 323 -1.97 -9.21 -3.50
CA THR A 323 -2.67 -8.08 -2.85
C THR A 323 -4.10 -8.46 -2.51
N THR A 324 -4.68 -7.92 -1.43
CA THR A 324 -6.14 -7.95 -1.20
C THR A 324 -6.88 -6.87 -2.02
N THR A 325 -6.18 -5.89 -2.60
CA THR A 325 -6.79 -4.92 -3.52
C THR A 325 -6.94 -5.50 -4.93
N ARG A 326 -7.50 -4.72 -5.86
CA ARG A 326 -7.40 -5.06 -7.30
C ARG A 326 -5.92 -5.06 -7.71
N VAL A 327 -5.46 -6.02 -8.51
CA VAL A 327 -4.04 -6.10 -8.93
C VAL A 327 -3.57 -4.91 -9.78
N GLN A 328 -4.51 -4.07 -10.25
CA GLN A 328 -4.30 -2.77 -10.91
C GLN A 328 -4.26 -1.57 -9.95
N HIS A 329 -4.34 -1.78 -8.63
CA HIS A 329 -4.26 -0.69 -7.65
C HIS A 329 -2.88 -0.03 -7.64
N ALA A 330 -2.77 1.16 -7.07
CA ALA A 330 -1.58 1.99 -7.16
C ALA A 330 -0.29 1.32 -6.65
N SER A 331 -0.41 0.57 -5.55
CA SER A 331 0.70 -0.15 -4.91
C SER A 331 1.29 -1.24 -5.82
N PRO A 332 0.54 -2.28 -6.25
CA PRO A 332 1.05 -3.29 -7.17
C PRO A 332 1.35 -2.69 -8.55
N ALA A 333 0.59 -1.69 -9.01
CA ALA A 333 0.82 -1.05 -10.31
C ALA A 333 2.20 -0.39 -10.40
N ALA A 334 2.72 0.24 -9.35
CA ALA A 334 4.07 0.82 -9.39
C ALA A 334 5.18 -0.24 -9.49
N ALA A 335 4.87 -1.53 -9.35
CA ALA A 335 5.80 -2.62 -9.63
C ALA A 335 5.95 -2.93 -11.13
N TYR A 336 5.04 -2.50 -12.01
CA TYR A 336 5.06 -2.85 -13.44
C TYR A 336 4.62 -1.75 -14.43
N ALA A 337 3.78 -0.79 -14.02
CA ALA A 337 3.15 0.22 -14.84
C ALA A 337 3.81 1.60 -14.71
N HIS A 338 3.62 2.42 -15.75
CA HIS A 338 4.03 3.81 -15.86
C HIS A 338 2.79 4.62 -16.27
N SER A 339 2.26 5.46 -15.38
CA SER A 339 1.02 6.21 -15.60
C SER A 339 0.98 7.51 -14.81
N VAL A 340 0.56 8.60 -15.46
CA VAL A 340 0.24 9.87 -14.80
C VAL A 340 -1.05 9.84 -13.95
N SER A 341 -1.77 8.72 -13.94
CA SER A 341 -3.00 8.53 -13.18
C SER A 341 -3.12 7.11 -12.63
N ARG A 342 -3.14 6.98 -11.30
CA ARG A 342 -3.48 5.73 -10.59
C ARG A 342 -4.92 5.23 -10.81
N SER A 343 -5.76 6.04 -11.46
CA SER A 343 -7.18 5.75 -11.69
C SER A 343 -7.46 5.24 -13.12
N TRP A 344 -6.43 4.98 -13.91
CA TRP A 344 -6.54 4.46 -15.28
C TRP A 344 -6.44 2.93 -15.30
N TYR A 345 -7.40 2.25 -14.64
CA TYR A 345 -7.35 0.81 -14.42
C TYR A 345 -7.56 0.02 -15.72
N SER A 346 -8.55 0.41 -16.54
CA SER A 346 -8.76 -0.13 -17.89
C SER A 346 -8.86 0.98 -18.94
N ASP A 347 -8.94 0.59 -20.24
CA ASP A 347 -9.12 1.56 -21.32
C ASP A 347 -10.46 2.34 -21.22
N ALA A 348 -11.37 1.88 -20.36
CA ALA A 348 -12.59 2.58 -20.02
C ALA A 348 -12.34 3.91 -19.29
N ASP A 349 -11.30 3.97 -18.45
CA ASP A 349 -10.99 5.11 -17.59
C ASP A 349 -10.20 6.22 -18.31
N LEU A 350 -9.50 5.89 -19.40
CA LEU A 350 -8.65 6.87 -20.08
C LEU A 350 -9.48 7.86 -20.93
N PRO A 351 -9.25 9.18 -20.77
CA PRO A 351 -9.84 10.17 -21.66
C PRO A 351 -9.33 9.96 -23.09
N SER A 352 -10.14 10.35 -24.08
CA SER A 352 -9.81 10.09 -25.50
C SER A 352 -8.53 10.80 -25.95
N SER A 353 -8.17 11.92 -25.30
CA SER A 353 -6.88 12.60 -25.46
C SER A 353 -5.70 11.71 -25.06
N ALA A 354 -5.71 11.14 -23.85
CA ALA A 354 -4.62 10.28 -23.35
C ALA A 354 -4.41 9.04 -24.24
N ARG A 355 -5.50 8.41 -24.72
CA ARG A 355 -5.41 7.28 -25.66
C ARG A 355 -4.83 7.69 -27.03
N ARG A 356 -5.16 8.89 -27.54
CA ARG A 356 -4.52 9.44 -28.77
C ARG A 356 -3.06 9.85 -28.55
N GLN A 357 -2.67 10.21 -27.33
CA GLN A 357 -1.29 10.52 -26.94
C GLN A 357 -0.48 9.26 -26.60
N GLY A 358 -1.05 8.05 -26.72
CA GLY A 358 -0.34 6.79 -26.54
C GLY A 358 -0.28 6.25 -25.10
N CYS A 359 -0.96 6.85 -24.14
CA CYS A 359 -1.05 6.27 -22.80
C CYS A 359 -1.90 5.00 -22.80
N VAL A 360 -1.43 4.02 -22.03
CA VAL A 360 -1.96 2.66 -21.94
C VAL A 360 -2.49 2.40 -20.54
N ASP A 361 -3.62 1.69 -20.44
CA ASP A 361 -4.27 1.36 -19.16
C ASP A 361 -3.44 0.39 -18.30
N ILE A 362 -3.59 0.49 -16.98
CA ILE A 362 -2.80 -0.28 -16.01
C ILE A 362 -3.01 -1.80 -16.21
N ALA A 363 -4.24 -2.26 -16.50
CA ALA A 363 -4.50 -3.66 -16.79
C ALA A 363 -3.74 -4.16 -18.04
N THR A 364 -3.71 -3.40 -19.14
CA THR A 364 -2.87 -3.73 -20.30
C THR A 364 -1.39 -3.74 -19.92
N GLN A 365 -0.91 -2.71 -19.19
CA GLN A 365 0.48 -2.62 -18.77
C GLN A 365 0.92 -3.81 -17.90
N MET A 366 0.03 -4.35 -17.07
CA MET A 366 0.29 -5.56 -16.26
C MET A 366 0.65 -6.79 -17.11
N VAL A 367 0.05 -6.91 -18.30
CA VAL A 367 0.26 -8.06 -19.20
C VAL A 367 1.27 -7.81 -20.31
N THR A 368 1.74 -6.56 -20.50
CA THR A 368 2.72 -6.19 -21.53
C THR A 368 4.09 -5.77 -21.01
N ASN A 369 4.18 -5.06 -19.88
CA ASN A 369 5.44 -4.40 -19.47
C ASN A 369 6.47 -5.36 -18.86
N VAL A 370 6.01 -6.41 -18.17
CA VAL A 370 6.85 -7.41 -17.50
C VAL A 370 6.16 -8.78 -17.59
N ASP A 371 6.92 -9.84 -17.88
CA ASP A 371 6.43 -11.21 -17.64
C ASP A 371 6.38 -11.44 -16.13
N ILE A 372 5.24 -11.20 -15.49
CA ILE A 372 5.01 -11.53 -14.08
C ILE A 372 4.64 -13.02 -14.01
N ASP A 373 5.29 -13.77 -13.11
CA ASP A 373 5.08 -15.22 -12.99
C ASP A 373 3.92 -15.56 -12.05
N VAL A 374 3.67 -14.76 -11.01
CA VAL A 374 2.50 -14.91 -10.13
C VAL A 374 1.78 -13.58 -9.93
N ILE A 375 0.48 -13.53 -10.24
CA ILE A 375 -0.41 -12.39 -10.00
C ILE A 375 -1.60 -12.91 -9.19
N LEU A 376 -1.78 -12.45 -7.95
CA LEU A 376 -2.88 -12.85 -7.07
C LEU A 376 -3.53 -11.63 -6.42
N GLY A 377 -4.86 -11.56 -6.45
CA GLY A 377 -5.65 -10.53 -5.80
C GLY A 377 -7.04 -10.36 -6.42
N GLY A 378 -7.60 -9.16 -6.39
CA GLY A 378 -8.83 -8.82 -7.11
C GLY A 378 -8.58 -8.26 -8.52
N GLY A 379 -9.65 -7.91 -9.24
CA GLY A 379 -9.59 -6.98 -10.38
C GLY A 379 -10.05 -7.53 -11.72
N ARG A 380 -10.96 -8.53 -11.74
CA ARG A 380 -11.42 -9.17 -12.99
C ARG A 380 -12.02 -8.19 -14.00
N MET A 381 -12.78 -7.17 -13.57
CA MET A 381 -13.59 -6.37 -14.50
C MET A 381 -12.76 -5.52 -15.49
N TYR A 382 -11.55 -5.14 -15.09
CA TYR A 382 -10.63 -4.34 -15.92
C TYR A 382 -9.91 -5.18 -17.00
N MET A 383 -10.07 -6.51 -16.95
CA MET A 383 -9.39 -7.47 -17.81
C MET A 383 -10.26 -7.95 -18.97
N THR A 384 -11.59 -7.88 -18.87
CA THR A 384 -12.54 -8.50 -19.81
C THR A 384 -13.37 -7.48 -20.61
N PRO A 385 -13.84 -7.83 -21.82
CA PRO A 385 -14.63 -6.94 -22.69
C PRO A 385 -15.87 -6.34 -22.01
N LYS A 386 -16.25 -5.13 -22.44
CA LYS A 386 -17.43 -4.43 -21.90
C LYS A 386 -18.69 -5.29 -22.01
N GLY A 387 -19.26 -5.65 -20.86
CA GLY A 387 -20.50 -6.42 -20.76
C GLY A 387 -20.31 -7.92 -20.52
N THR A 388 -19.08 -8.45 -20.55
CA THR A 388 -18.78 -9.82 -20.13
C THR A 388 -19.29 -10.05 -18.70
N PRO A 389 -20.15 -11.06 -18.43
CA PRO A 389 -20.57 -11.42 -17.08
C PRO A 389 -19.37 -11.78 -16.21
N ASP A 390 -19.35 -11.31 -14.97
CA ASP A 390 -18.38 -11.79 -13.99
C ASP A 390 -18.75 -13.22 -13.57
N PRO A 391 -17.79 -14.18 -13.54
CA PRO A 391 -18.10 -15.60 -13.30
C PRO A 391 -18.69 -15.85 -11.90
N GLU A 392 -18.37 -14.98 -10.93
CA GLU A 392 -18.81 -15.09 -9.56
C GLU A 392 -20.16 -14.39 -9.32
N TYR A 393 -20.47 -13.38 -10.14
CA TYR A 393 -21.64 -12.50 -10.04
C TYR A 393 -22.34 -12.25 -11.39
N PRO A 394 -22.77 -13.30 -12.12
CA PRO A 394 -23.22 -13.17 -13.52
C PRO A 394 -24.45 -12.27 -13.71
N THR A 395 -25.30 -12.14 -12.68
CA THR A 395 -26.49 -11.27 -12.67
C THR A 395 -26.18 -9.80 -12.39
N SER A 396 -24.97 -9.45 -11.94
CA SER A 396 -24.64 -8.11 -11.47
C SER A 396 -24.12 -7.20 -12.60
N ASN A 397 -24.98 -6.26 -13.05
CA ASN A 397 -24.61 -5.31 -14.11
C ASN A 397 -23.43 -4.38 -13.75
N SER A 398 -23.18 -4.12 -12.46
CA SER A 398 -22.10 -3.25 -11.98
C SER A 398 -20.75 -3.94 -11.78
N ARG A 399 -20.68 -5.27 -12.00
CA ARG A 399 -19.48 -6.11 -11.86
C ARG A 399 -18.97 -6.70 -13.19
N LYS A 400 -19.73 -6.52 -14.28
CA LYS A 400 -19.35 -6.94 -15.63
C LYS A 400 -18.04 -6.29 -16.07
N GLY A 401 -17.34 -6.96 -16.99
CA GLY A 401 -16.17 -6.39 -17.68
C GLY A 401 -16.47 -5.01 -18.26
N ASP A 402 -15.49 -4.10 -18.25
CA ASP A 402 -15.68 -2.70 -18.65
C ASP A 402 -14.92 -2.27 -19.92
N ARG A 403 -13.98 -3.10 -20.40
CA ARG A 403 -13.04 -2.75 -21.48
C ARG A 403 -13.74 -2.39 -22.79
N LYS A 404 -13.47 -1.17 -23.28
CA LYS A 404 -14.04 -0.63 -24.53
C LYS A 404 -13.24 -1.07 -25.76
N ASP A 405 -12.00 -1.54 -25.58
CA ASP A 405 -11.14 -2.10 -26.64
C ASP A 405 -11.53 -3.52 -27.09
N ARG A 406 -12.51 -4.16 -26.43
CA ARG A 406 -12.98 -5.54 -26.66
C ARG A 406 -11.92 -6.64 -26.45
N ARG A 407 -10.76 -6.35 -25.85
CA ARG A 407 -9.72 -7.35 -25.59
C ARG A 407 -10.03 -8.10 -24.30
N ASN A 408 -9.71 -9.40 -24.26
CA ASN A 408 -9.59 -10.15 -23.02
C ASN A 408 -8.11 -10.25 -22.64
N LEU A 409 -7.72 -9.55 -21.58
CA LEU A 409 -6.33 -9.50 -21.13
C LEU A 409 -5.88 -10.77 -20.40
N ILE A 410 -6.82 -11.57 -19.90
CA ILE A 410 -6.52 -12.91 -19.34
C ILE A 410 -5.98 -13.79 -20.47
N ASP A 411 -6.68 -13.84 -21.61
CA ASP A 411 -6.27 -14.62 -22.79
C ASP A 411 -4.94 -14.10 -23.36
N VAL A 412 -4.73 -12.78 -23.39
CA VAL A 412 -3.44 -12.18 -23.79
C VAL A 412 -2.31 -12.65 -22.86
N TRP A 413 -2.52 -12.63 -21.55
CA TRP A 413 -1.49 -13.03 -20.58
C TRP A 413 -1.21 -14.55 -20.62
N LEU A 414 -2.24 -15.39 -20.78
CA LEU A 414 -2.09 -16.84 -20.93
C LEU A 414 -1.28 -17.17 -22.19
N ASN A 415 -1.69 -16.65 -23.35
CA ASN A 415 -1.07 -16.94 -24.63
C ASN A 415 0.30 -16.26 -24.84
N ALA A 416 0.70 -15.29 -24.01
CA ALA A 416 1.99 -14.61 -24.11
C ALA A 416 3.22 -15.51 -23.89
N LYS A 417 3.05 -16.74 -23.34
CA LYS A 417 4.13 -17.68 -23.03
C LYS A 417 3.67 -19.15 -23.26
N PRO A 418 3.47 -19.60 -24.52
CA PRO A 418 2.95 -20.94 -24.81
C PRO A 418 3.83 -22.08 -24.28
N ASN A 419 5.14 -21.84 -24.12
CA ASN A 419 6.09 -22.82 -23.59
C ASN A 419 6.14 -22.87 -22.04
N LYS A 420 5.23 -22.21 -21.34
CA LYS A 420 5.09 -22.23 -19.86
C LYS A 420 3.66 -22.65 -19.50
N ARG A 421 3.50 -23.54 -18.52
CA ARG A 421 2.19 -23.91 -17.96
C ARG A 421 1.61 -22.72 -17.19
N SER A 422 0.81 -21.93 -17.90
CA SER A 422 0.16 -20.72 -17.41
C SER A 422 -1.29 -21.04 -17.05
N HIS A 423 -1.68 -20.73 -15.83
CA HIS A 423 -3.04 -20.98 -15.33
C HIS A 423 -3.73 -19.67 -14.95
N TYR A 424 -5.01 -19.58 -15.26
CA TYR A 424 -5.91 -18.56 -14.72
C TYR A 424 -6.90 -19.22 -13.76
N VAL A 425 -7.16 -18.58 -12.63
CA VAL A 425 -8.17 -18.98 -11.64
C VAL A 425 -8.93 -17.75 -11.13
N TRP A 426 -10.16 -17.96 -10.70
CA TRP A 426 -11.01 -16.90 -10.11
C TRP A 426 -11.76 -17.38 -8.86
N HIS A 427 -11.76 -18.68 -8.58
CA HIS A 427 -12.44 -19.28 -7.43
C HIS A 427 -11.48 -20.10 -6.55
N ARG A 428 -11.74 -20.13 -5.24
CA ARG A 428 -10.92 -20.85 -4.25
C ARG A 428 -10.63 -22.30 -4.62
N LYS A 429 -11.66 -23.06 -5.02
CA LYS A 429 -11.53 -24.44 -5.47
C LYS A 429 -10.46 -24.60 -6.57
N GLU A 430 -10.52 -23.77 -7.61
CA GLU A 430 -9.55 -23.82 -8.72
C GLU A 430 -8.13 -23.47 -8.22
N PHE A 431 -8.02 -22.51 -7.31
CA PHE A 431 -6.77 -22.11 -6.67
C PHE A 431 -6.15 -23.23 -5.82
N ASP A 432 -6.96 -24.00 -5.08
CA ASP A 432 -6.47 -25.17 -4.33
C ASP A 432 -5.95 -26.26 -5.29
N GLU A 433 -6.67 -26.53 -6.38
CA GLU A 433 -6.30 -27.48 -7.44
C GLU A 433 -5.00 -27.11 -8.18
N ILE A 434 -4.51 -25.86 -8.10
CA ILE A 434 -3.20 -25.46 -8.62
C ILE A 434 -2.07 -26.21 -7.89
N ASN A 435 -1.46 -27.16 -8.59
CA ASN A 435 -0.20 -27.80 -8.20
C ASN A 435 0.97 -26.81 -8.41
N PRO A 436 1.61 -26.31 -7.33
CA PRO A 436 2.67 -25.30 -7.45
C PRO A 436 3.95 -25.87 -8.06
N LYS A 437 4.18 -27.19 -7.96
CA LYS A 437 5.39 -27.85 -8.50
C LYS A 437 5.41 -27.77 -10.02
N THR A 438 4.26 -27.93 -10.68
CA THR A 438 4.12 -27.90 -12.14
C THR A 438 3.74 -26.53 -12.69
N THR A 439 2.95 -25.72 -11.99
CA THR A 439 2.49 -24.42 -12.51
C THR A 439 3.65 -23.45 -12.70
N ASP A 440 3.89 -22.99 -13.93
CA ASP A 440 5.03 -22.12 -14.27
C ASP A 440 4.65 -20.63 -14.24
N ARG A 441 3.36 -20.31 -14.47
CA ARG A 441 2.75 -18.97 -14.26
C ARG A 441 1.34 -19.11 -13.68
N LEU A 442 0.95 -18.25 -12.75
CA LEU A 442 -0.40 -18.21 -12.16
C LEU A 442 -0.98 -16.78 -12.16
N MET A 443 -2.21 -16.63 -12.64
CA MET A 443 -3.03 -15.43 -12.45
C MET A 443 -4.32 -15.81 -11.71
N GLY A 444 -4.48 -15.36 -10.48
CA GLY A 444 -5.69 -15.55 -9.66
C GLY A 444 -6.37 -14.21 -9.40
N LEU A 445 -7.60 -14.04 -9.91
CA LEU A 445 -8.39 -12.81 -9.78
C LEU A 445 -9.72 -13.11 -9.08
N PHE A 446 -9.78 -12.88 -7.76
CA PHE A 446 -10.79 -13.46 -6.88
C PHE A 446 -12.06 -12.62 -6.67
N GLU A 447 -12.02 -11.31 -6.91
CA GLU A 447 -13.21 -10.44 -6.98
C GLU A 447 -13.14 -9.50 -8.22
N PRO A 448 -14.24 -8.86 -8.65
CA PRO A 448 -14.26 -7.99 -9.83
C PRO A 448 -13.44 -6.71 -9.67
N LYS A 449 -13.36 -6.19 -8.44
CA LYS A 449 -12.56 -5.02 -8.03
C LYS A 449 -11.56 -5.45 -6.96
N ASP A 450 -11.58 -4.84 -5.79
CA ASP A 450 -10.79 -5.25 -4.64
C ASP A 450 -11.43 -6.49 -4.00
N MET A 451 -10.64 -7.30 -3.30
CA MET A 451 -11.17 -8.44 -2.54
C MET A 451 -11.95 -7.94 -1.32
N ARG A 452 -12.71 -8.85 -0.71
CA ARG A 452 -13.43 -8.58 0.53
C ARG A 452 -12.45 -8.48 1.69
N PHE A 453 -12.70 -7.56 2.63
CA PHE A 453 -12.04 -7.58 3.94
C PHE A 453 -12.19 -8.95 4.59
N GLU A 454 -11.16 -9.42 5.32
CA GLU A 454 -11.09 -10.78 5.88
C GLU A 454 -12.34 -11.17 6.68
N VAL A 455 -12.88 -10.25 7.49
CA VAL A 455 -14.12 -10.45 8.30
C VAL A 455 -15.40 -10.67 7.46
N PHE A 456 -15.36 -10.40 6.15
CA PHE A 456 -16.46 -10.63 5.20
C PHE A 456 -16.06 -11.56 4.04
N ARG A 457 -14.84 -12.11 4.06
CA ARG A 457 -14.31 -13.02 3.04
C ARG A 457 -15.14 -14.31 3.02
N ASN A 458 -15.55 -14.78 1.84
CA ASN A 458 -16.19 -16.08 1.75
C ASN A 458 -15.12 -17.16 1.59
N SER A 459 -14.77 -17.84 2.68
CA SER A 459 -13.75 -18.90 2.71
C SER A 459 -13.95 -20.05 1.71
N THR A 460 -15.15 -20.22 1.15
CA THR A 460 -15.43 -21.22 0.09
C THR A 460 -15.15 -20.71 -1.34
N ARG A 461 -14.98 -19.40 -1.52
CA ARG A 461 -14.80 -18.71 -2.82
C ARG A 461 -13.48 -17.94 -2.93
N ASP A 462 -13.01 -17.40 -1.81
CA ASP A 462 -11.87 -16.47 -1.70
C ASP A 462 -10.72 -17.10 -0.89
N PRO A 463 -9.48 -17.17 -1.41
CA PRO A 463 -8.30 -17.43 -0.58
C PRO A 463 -7.97 -16.21 0.31
N SER A 464 -7.42 -16.45 1.50
CA SER A 464 -6.84 -15.37 2.32
C SER A 464 -5.50 -14.88 1.74
N ILE A 465 -5.04 -13.70 2.17
CA ILE A 465 -3.71 -13.19 1.84
C ILE A 465 -2.57 -14.15 2.24
N VAL A 466 -2.72 -14.87 3.34
CA VAL A 466 -1.74 -15.87 3.81
C VAL A 466 -1.61 -17.01 2.79
N GLU A 467 -2.73 -17.55 2.34
CA GLU A 467 -2.78 -18.68 1.41
C GLU A 467 -2.32 -18.28 0.00
N MET A 468 -2.71 -17.07 -0.46
CA MET A 468 -2.17 -16.47 -1.69
C MET A 468 -0.64 -16.30 -1.62
N THR A 469 -0.13 -15.78 -0.50
CA THR A 469 1.31 -15.60 -0.27
C THR A 469 2.04 -16.94 -0.25
N GLU A 470 1.49 -17.97 0.39
CA GLU A 470 2.10 -19.29 0.42
C GLU A 470 2.18 -19.91 -0.97
N LYS A 471 1.05 -19.96 -1.72
CA LYS A 471 1.04 -20.48 -3.10
C LYS A 471 2.00 -19.71 -4.00
N ALA A 472 2.11 -18.39 -3.84
CA ALA A 472 3.09 -17.58 -4.56
C ALA A 472 4.53 -17.99 -4.22
N ILE A 473 4.89 -18.16 -2.94
CA ILE A 473 6.22 -18.61 -2.52
C ILE A 473 6.51 -20.03 -3.05
N GLN A 474 5.54 -20.95 -2.97
CA GLN A 474 5.67 -22.32 -3.48
C GLN A 474 5.96 -22.37 -5.00
N ILE A 475 5.35 -21.47 -5.79
CA ILE A 475 5.61 -21.38 -7.25
C ILE A 475 6.94 -20.67 -7.53
N LEU A 476 7.21 -19.53 -6.89
CA LEU A 476 8.37 -18.67 -7.19
C LEU A 476 9.70 -19.26 -6.70
N SER A 477 9.69 -20.00 -5.59
CA SER A 477 10.89 -20.62 -4.98
C SER A 477 11.57 -21.66 -5.88
N LYS A 478 10.86 -22.22 -6.87
CA LYS A 478 11.38 -23.17 -7.86
C LYS A 478 12.52 -22.60 -8.71
N ASN A 479 12.62 -21.28 -8.86
CA ASN A 479 13.67 -20.66 -9.65
C ASN A 479 15.02 -20.70 -8.91
N PRO A 480 16.08 -21.35 -9.45
CA PRO A 480 17.38 -21.42 -8.78
C PRO A 480 18.03 -20.05 -8.61
N LYS A 481 17.73 -19.06 -9.47
CA LYS A 481 18.17 -17.66 -9.34
C LYS A 481 17.43 -16.88 -8.24
N GLY A 482 16.38 -17.47 -7.65
CA GLY A 482 15.52 -16.86 -6.64
C GLY A 482 14.43 -15.97 -7.22
N TYR A 483 13.74 -15.24 -6.35
CA TYR A 483 12.56 -14.44 -6.72
C TYR A 483 12.48 -13.06 -6.06
N PHE A 484 11.61 -12.21 -6.62
CA PHE A 484 11.06 -11.03 -5.94
C PHE A 484 9.55 -11.24 -5.75
N LEU A 485 9.03 -11.04 -4.55
CA LEU A 485 7.59 -11.07 -4.26
C LEU A 485 7.17 -9.76 -3.59
N PHE A 486 6.09 -9.16 -4.07
CA PHE A 486 5.35 -8.10 -3.38
C PHE A 486 4.09 -8.69 -2.75
N VAL A 487 3.79 -8.29 -1.52
CA VAL A 487 2.58 -8.65 -0.77
C VAL A 487 1.98 -7.38 -0.17
N GLU A 488 0.72 -7.09 -0.48
CA GLU A 488 -0.05 -5.94 0.05
C GLU A 488 -1.31 -6.39 0.80
N ASP A 489 -1.60 -5.74 1.92
CA ASP A 489 -2.91 -5.69 2.57
C ASP A 489 -3.36 -4.22 2.77
#